data_AF-A0A1E5JRB6-F1
#
_entry.id   AF-A0A1E5JRB6-F1
#
_cell.length_a   1.000
_cell.length_b   1.000
_cell.length_c   1.000
_cell.angle_alpha   90.00
_cell.angle_beta   90.00
_cell.angle_gamma   90.00
#
_symmetry.space_group_name_H-M   'P 1'
#
loop_
_entity.id
_entity.type
_entity.pdbx_description
1 polymer ?
#
loop_
_entity_poly.entity_id
_entity_poly.type
_entity_poly.pdbx_seq_one_letter_code
_entity_poly.pdbx_strand_id
1 'polypeptide(L)'
;MLVQRILDFIQTLEREDKLITCDAMLRECLFDRFSKRVARDDLTSDDFFYLLACYKSRWEAIVDRDDDYTRNPSAINQHWIDLAKEFAPLVRINYLKILIPTLVNEKDLNDFSSLDETVNLFNFYLGHGGKTLYRKLSFCKHLESWQFELSTYRADKKLSVVTVDELARLKLCKQTSREVSVNSESFKNFWDLMRKKVFVKLQNRGHMPIAFLPHLVELIEQYYLMQASGLEFTHFKKEINNLFRRLYDYNLADVNYLYGTKIKYKEDEQYLLDLFIALHTANNYEEINYEVQMLGKWLFQFNPDLKAASKELAPVYQVLAKESREEPFIKSDAFVNCCKLLVSLFTTQFELSFFFTRQTHSLWDKKNNVFPEAYGIFTVLLPLVAANKPKALEAAYEEIIHDIIIPARRDNSFYTWFTRYKPTIQWLELVQNCKLNELGVHWFEPELLFNALQLFDTKNPSVQMRINHLLDDIIQTYAQNQNELMKQFRVNILFTEFLNGLSEYHSKRLLILIRLCDLERAKSQFLSNCTKHINAQIAQLCQSTESSPLCFFSRPRNKADRVDFFKLPEKAKDVESIIVEYKTKLSELSIEPGNSENISTYLFKLGQPILTVTQKEKAKNSGRPVLDYIGQYT
;
A
#
# COMPACT_ATOMS: atom_id res chain seq x y z
N MET A 1 -17.57 -40.32 32.45
CA MET A 1 -18.43 -40.47 31.25
C MET A 1 -18.18 -41.85 30.74
N LEU A 2 -19.26 -42.60 30.47
CA LEU A 2 -19.17 -43.99 30.08
C LEU A 2 -18.78 -44.13 28.60
N VAL A 3 -18.10 -45.22 28.28
CA VAL A 3 -17.83 -45.64 26.89
C VAL A 3 -19.12 -45.70 26.07
N GLN A 4 -20.25 -46.11 26.67
CA GLN A 4 -21.56 -46.14 26.01
C GLN A 4 -21.90 -44.83 25.30
N ARG A 5 -21.60 -43.67 25.88
CA ARG A 5 -21.96 -42.38 25.27
C ARG A 5 -21.25 -42.14 23.94
N ILE A 6 -20.00 -42.61 23.82
CA ILE A 6 -19.22 -42.56 22.57
C ILE A 6 -19.77 -43.55 21.56
N LEU A 7 -20.17 -44.76 21.99
CA LEU A 7 -20.84 -45.73 21.11
C LEU A 7 -22.17 -45.18 20.57
N ASP A 8 -22.96 -44.50 21.41
CA ASP A 8 -24.19 -43.82 20.99
C ASP A 8 -23.92 -42.71 19.97
N PHE A 9 -22.84 -41.94 20.17
CA PHE A 9 -22.41 -40.91 19.23
C PHE A 9 -22.01 -41.51 17.88
N ILE A 10 -21.25 -42.62 17.86
CA ILE A 10 -20.88 -43.33 16.64
C ILE A 10 -22.13 -43.79 15.88
N GLN A 11 -23.10 -44.41 16.57
CA GLN A 11 -24.37 -44.82 15.97
C GLN A 11 -25.17 -43.64 15.44
N THR A 12 -25.10 -42.49 16.13
CA THR A 12 -25.77 -41.26 15.67
C THR A 12 -25.18 -40.79 14.35
N LEU A 13 -23.85 -40.74 14.24
CA LEU A 13 -23.18 -40.40 12.97
C LEU A 13 -23.47 -41.43 11.88
N GLU A 14 -23.53 -42.72 12.20
CA GLU A 14 -23.84 -43.78 11.24
C GLU A 14 -25.22 -43.64 10.59
N ARG A 15 -26.20 -43.09 11.33
CA ARG A 15 -27.57 -42.87 10.86
C ARG A 15 -27.73 -41.61 9.99
N GLU A 16 -26.71 -40.77 9.89
CA GLU A 16 -26.76 -39.55 9.08
C GLU A 16 -26.44 -39.87 7.61
N ASP A 17 -27.38 -39.61 6.70
CA ASP A 17 -27.29 -39.95 5.27
C ASP A 17 -26.17 -39.21 4.51
N LYS A 18 -25.66 -38.11 5.06
CA LYS A 18 -24.70 -37.21 4.39
C LYS A 18 -23.53 -36.82 5.30
N LEU A 19 -22.71 -37.80 5.64
CA LEU A 19 -21.42 -37.53 6.28
C LEU A 19 -20.41 -37.00 5.25
N ILE A 20 -19.70 -35.93 5.61
CA ILE A 20 -18.52 -35.50 4.88
C ILE A 20 -17.35 -36.46 5.12
N THR A 21 -16.38 -36.47 4.20
CA THR A 21 -15.25 -37.42 4.23
C THR A 21 -14.53 -37.46 5.57
N CYS A 22 -14.28 -36.30 6.20
CA CYS A 22 -13.59 -36.27 7.50
C CYS A 22 -14.45 -36.86 8.62
N ASP A 23 -15.76 -36.63 8.63
CA ASP A 23 -16.66 -37.17 9.66
C ASP A 23 -16.82 -38.68 9.51
N ALA A 24 -16.87 -39.20 8.28
CA ALA A 24 -16.82 -40.63 8.01
C ALA A 24 -15.52 -41.27 8.52
N MET A 25 -14.36 -40.66 8.21
CA MET A 25 -13.07 -41.15 8.70
C MET A 25 -12.98 -41.12 10.24
N LEU A 26 -13.41 -40.03 10.87
CA LEU A 26 -13.39 -39.89 12.32
C LEU A 26 -14.34 -40.90 12.99
N ARG A 27 -15.49 -41.18 12.38
CA ARG A 27 -16.40 -42.22 12.85
C ARG A 27 -15.72 -43.59 12.85
N GLU A 28 -15.05 -43.98 11.76
CA GLU A 28 -14.30 -45.24 11.70
C GLU A 28 -13.20 -45.30 12.76
N CYS A 29 -12.42 -44.22 12.91
CA CYS A 29 -11.38 -44.12 13.95
C CYS A 29 -11.95 -44.29 15.37
N LEU A 30 -13.10 -43.66 15.65
CA LEU A 30 -13.80 -43.80 16.93
C LEU A 30 -14.33 -45.23 17.11
N PHE A 31 -14.90 -45.83 16.06
CA PHE A 31 -15.38 -47.20 16.09
C PHE A 31 -14.25 -48.20 16.39
N ASP A 32 -13.13 -48.11 15.68
CA ASP A 32 -11.97 -48.98 15.89
C ASP A 32 -11.44 -48.93 17.34
N ARG A 33 -11.44 -47.72 17.92
CA ARG A 33 -10.95 -47.50 19.28
C ARG A 33 -11.92 -47.97 20.36
N PHE A 34 -13.22 -47.71 20.21
CA PHE A 34 -14.20 -47.89 21.28
C PHE A 34 -15.07 -49.15 21.14
N SER A 35 -15.21 -49.75 19.94
CA SER A 35 -16.11 -50.90 19.70
C SER A 35 -15.81 -52.13 20.54
N LYS A 36 -14.53 -52.36 20.88
CA LYS A 36 -14.10 -53.52 21.69
C LYS A 36 -14.11 -53.25 23.19
N ARG A 37 -14.42 -52.02 23.61
CA ARG A 37 -14.46 -51.64 25.02
C ARG A 37 -15.83 -51.94 25.63
N VAL A 38 -15.85 -52.22 26.93
CA VAL A 38 -17.09 -52.50 27.65
C VAL A 38 -17.85 -51.19 27.85
N ALA A 39 -19.11 -51.15 27.41
CA ALA A 39 -19.96 -49.96 27.45
C ALA A 39 -20.08 -49.30 28.84
N ARG A 40 -20.01 -50.11 29.90
CA ARG A 40 -20.13 -49.66 31.31
C ARG A 40 -18.83 -49.12 31.88
N ASP A 41 -17.72 -49.19 31.15
CA ASP A 41 -16.45 -48.63 31.61
C ASP A 41 -16.49 -47.10 31.54
N ASP A 42 -15.80 -46.46 32.47
CA ASP A 42 -15.47 -45.05 32.34
C ASP A 42 -14.39 -44.82 31.26
N LEU A 43 -14.48 -43.65 30.64
CA LEU A 43 -13.40 -43.14 29.80
C LEU A 43 -12.17 -42.82 30.63
N THR A 44 -11.02 -43.22 30.11
CA THR A 44 -9.71 -42.97 30.71
C THR A 44 -9.15 -41.63 30.24
N SER A 45 -8.07 -41.17 30.88
CA SER A 45 -7.34 -39.98 30.42
C SER A 45 -6.82 -40.13 29.00
N ASP A 46 -6.38 -41.32 28.58
CA ASP A 46 -5.92 -41.57 27.21
C ASP A 46 -7.06 -41.42 26.19
N ASP A 47 -8.27 -41.86 26.54
CA ASP A 47 -9.46 -41.65 25.70
C ASP A 47 -9.81 -40.18 25.55
N PHE A 48 -9.64 -39.41 26.63
CA PHE A 48 -9.85 -37.96 26.58
C PHE A 48 -8.85 -37.26 25.65
N PHE A 49 -7.57 -37.63 25.71
CA PHE A 49 -6.58 -37.11 24.77
C PHE A 49 -6.88 -37.48 23.33
N TYR A 50 -7.35 -38.70 23.09
CA TYR A 50 -7.74 -39.14 21.75
C TYR A 50 -8.95 -38.38 21.20
N LEU A 51 -9.99 -38.20 22.01
CA LEU A 51 -11.18 -37.43 21.61
C LEU A 51 -10.81 -35.97 21.29
N LEU A 52 -9.95 -35.34 22.09
CA LEU A 52 -9.41 -34.01 21.81
C LEU A 52 -8.66 -33.97 20.47
N ALA A 53 -7.88 -35.01 20.15
CA ALA A 53 -7.21 -35.12 18.86
C ALA A 53 -8.21 -35.27 17.69
N CYS A 54 -9.29 -36.02 17.87
CA CYS A 54 -10.37 -36.11 16.89
C CYS A 54 -11.03 -34.75 16.62
N TYR A 55 -11.37 -33.99 17.68
CA TYR A 55 -11.92 -32.64 17.52
C TYR A 55 -10.96 -31.70 16.79
N LYS A 56 -9.66 -31.76 17.11
CA LYS A 56 -8.63 -31.00 16.40
C LYS A 56 -8.58 -31.35 14.91
N SER A 57 -8.53 -32.64 14.59
CA SER A 57 -8.51 -33.12 13.20
C SER A 57 -9.76 -32.69 12.44
N ARG A 58 -10.93 -32.74 13.08
CA ARG A 58 -12.17 -32.24 12.49
C ARG A 58 -12.10 -30.75 12.22
N TRP A 59 -11.68 -29.95 13.19
CA TRP A 59 -11.59 -28.50 13.06
C TRP A 59 -10.70 -28.09 11.87
N GLU A 60 -9.54 -28.72 11.73
CA GLU A 60 -8.62 -28.50 10.60
C GLU A 60 -9.25 -28.84 9.25
N ALA A 61 -10.17 -29.80 9.21
CA ALA A 61 -10.87 -30.20 7.98
C ALA A 61 -12.05 -29.28 7.62
N ILE A 62 -12.74 -28.68 8.60
CA ILE A 62 -13.99 -27.93 8.38
C ILE A 62 -13.84 -26.41 8.44
N VAL A 63 -12.78 -25.88 9.06
CA VAL A 63 -12.59 -24.44 9.24
C VAL A 63 -12.66 -23.71 7.90
N ASP A 64 -13.43 -22.62 7.87
CA ASP A 64 -13.69 -21.82 6.69
C ASP A 64 -14.33 -22.58 5.50
N ARG A 65 -14.89 -23.77 5.74
CA ARG A 65 -15.67 -24.55 4.76
C ARG A 65 -17.16 -24.56 5.11
N ASP A 66 -17.92 -25.30 4.33
CA ASP A 66 -19.37 -25.42 4.43
C ASP A 66 -19.87 -26.03 5.75
N ASP A 67 -19.03 -26.81 6.43
CA ASP A 67 -19.34 -27.48 7.70
C ASP A 67 -18.71 -26.80 8.91
N ASP A 68 -18.18 -25.59 8.75
CA ASP A 68 -17.66 -24.78 9.86
C ASP A 68 -18.76 -24.52 10.91
N TYR A 69 -18.46 -24.80 12.18
CA TYR A 69 -19.37 -24.61 13.31
C TYR A 69 -19.97 -23.20 13.41
N THR A 70 -19.25 -22.18 12.96
CA THR A 70 -19.68 -20.78 13.00
C THR A 70 -20.51 -20.37 11.78
N ARG A 71 -20.57 -21.20 10.75
CA ARG A 71 -21.26 -20.93 9.47
C ARG A 71 -22.50 -21.78 9.25
N ASN A 72 -22.50 -23.03 9.69
CA ASN A 72 -23.53 -24.00 9.35
C ASN A 72 -24.07 -24.75 10.59
N PRO A 73 -25.35 -24.56 10.95
CA PRO A 73 -26.02 -25.27 12.05
C PRO A 73 -26.49 -26.69 11.63
N SER A 74 -25.65 -27.47 10.94
CA SER A 74 -26.05 -28.81 10.47
C SER A 74 -26.31 -29.77 11.64
N ALA A 75 -27.11 -30.81 11.41
CA ALA A 75 -27.37 -31.85 12.41
C ALA A 75 -26.06 -32.51 12.88
N ILE A 76 -25.15 -32.81 11.95
CA ILE A 76 -23.83 -33.36 12.26
C ILE A 76 -23.02 -32.41 13.15
N ASN A 77 -23.00 -31.11 12.84
CA ASN A 77 -22.34 -30.14 13.71
C ASN A 77 -22.96 -30.11 15.10
N GLN A 78 -24.28 -30.20 15.21
CA GLN A 78 -24.99 -30.24 16.48
C GLN A 78 -24.59 -31.45 17.33
N HIS A 79 -24.49 -32.65 16.73
CA HIS A 79 -24.04 -33.85 17.43
C HIS A 79 -22.63 -33.69 18.00
N TRP A 80 -21.70 -33.12 17.23
CA TRP A 80 -20.34 -32.82 17.69
C TRP A 80 -20.31 -31.77 18.80
N ILE A 81 -21.14 -30.74 18.71
CA ILE A 81 -21.29 -29.67 19.72
C ILE A 81 -21.82 -30.24 21.03
N ASP A 82 -22.84 -31.09 20.99
CA ASP A 82 -23.48 -31.65 22.19
C ASP A 82 -22.51 -32.58 22.92
N LEU A 83 -21.80 -33.44 22.18
CA LEU A 83 -20.74 -34.26 22.77
C LEU A 83 -19.65 -33.39 23.42
N ALA A 84 -19.25 -32.27 22.79
CA ALA A 84 -18.22 -31.38 23.35
C ALA A 84 -18.67 -30.71 24.66
N LYS A 85 -19.96 -30.37 24.77
CA LYS A 85 -20.54 -29.79 26.00
C LYS A 85 -20.58 -30.80 27.14
N GLU A 86 -20.93 -32.05 26.86
CA GLU A 86 -20.89 -33.13 27.85
C GLU A 86 -19.45 -33.44 28.29
N PHE A 87 -18.52 -33.33 27.35
CA PHE A 87 -17.10 -33.61 27.55
C PHE A 87 -16.37 -32.52 28.35
N ALA A 88 -16.72 -31.26 28.15
CA ALA A 88 -16.04 -30.08 28.70
C ALA A 88 -15.81 -30.10 30.22
N PRO A 89 -16.81 -30.39 31.08
CA PRO A 89 -16.61 -30.43 32.53
C PRO A 89 -15.61 -31.49 32.98
N LEU A 90 -15.49 -32.59 32.24
CA LEU A 90 -14.66 -33.74 32.60
C LEU A 90 -13.18 -33.46 32.36
N VAL A 91 -12.86 -32.74 31.28
CA VAL A 91 -11.49 -32.33 30.95
C VAL A 91 -11.12 -30.95 31.49
N ARG A 92 -12.06 -30.23 32.11
CA ARG A 92 -11.90 -28.85 32.60
C ARG A 92 -11.44 -27.88 31.50
N ILE A 93 -11.93 -28.08 30.28
CA ILE A 93 -11.69 -27.23 29.12
C ILE A 93 -13.04 -26.69 28.65
N ASN A 94 -13.11 -25.40 28.33
CA ASN A 94 -14.32 -24.81 27.75
C ASN A 94 -14.69 -25.53 26.44
N TYR A 95 -15.96 -25.89 26.24
CA TYR A 95 -16.41 -26.62 25.05
C TYR A 95 -16.09 -25.89 23.73
N LEU A 96 -16.03 -24.55 23.73
CA LEU A 96 -15.60 -23.76 22.58
C LEU A 96 -14.14 -24.01 22.23
N LYS A 97 -13.26 -24.21 23.22
CA LYS A 97 -11.85 -24.57 23.01
C LYS A 97 -11.66 -26.04 22.63
N ILE A 98 -12.64 -26.91 22.92
CA ILE A 98 -12.67 -28.28 22.40
C ILE A 98 -13.04 -28.26 20.92
N LEU A 99 -14.12 -27.55 20.55
CA LEU A 99 -14.60 -27.46 19.17
C LEU A 99 -13.66 -26.66 18.25
N ILE A 100 -13.05 -25.60 18.79
CA ILE A 100 -12.14 -24.69 18.08
C ILE A 100 -10.82 -24.63 18.86
N PRO A 101 -9.92 -25.62 18.69
CA PRO A 101 -8.67 -25.68 19.46
C PRO A 101 -7.71 -24.52 19.21
N THR A 102 -7.92 -23.74 18.14
CA THR A 102 -7.12 -22.55 17.82
C THR A 102 -7.54 -21.31 18.62
N LEU A 103 -8.61 -21.39 19.42
CA LEU A 103 -9.18 -20.26 20.15
C LEU A 103 -8.30 -19.79 21.32
N VAL A 104 -8.00 -18.48 21.36
CA VAL A 104 -7.17 -17.88 22.40
C VAL A 104 -7.94 -17.05 23.43
N ASN A 105 -9.09 -16.47 23.07
CA ASN A 105 -9.89 -15.63 23.97
C ASN A 105 -11.04 -16.40 24.64
N GLU A 106 -11.38 -15.99 25.85
CA GLU A 106 -12.55 -16.50 26.60
C GLU A 106 -13.67 -15.46 26.71
N LYS A 107 -13.33 -14.20 26.45
CA LYS A 107 -14.24 -13.06 26.45
C LYS A 107 -14.30 -12.43 25.07
N ASP A 108 -15.45 -11.92 24.69
CA ASP A 108 -15.59 -11.12 23.47
C ASP A 108 -14.82 -9.80 23.63
N LEU A 109 -14.04 -9.41 22.62
CA LEU A 109 -13.21 -8.21 22.70
C LEU A 109 -14.01 -6.91 22.48
N ASN A 110 -15.23 -7.00 21.96
CA ASN A 110 -16.07 -5.83 21.66
C ASN A 110 -16.91 -5.38 22.86
N ASP A 111 -17.34 -6.29 23.75
CA ASP A 111 -18.14 -5.95 24.92
C ASP A 111 -17.61 -6.56 26.25
N PHE A 112 -16.51 -7.30 26.21
CA PHE A 112 -15.85 -7.95 27.36
C PHE A 112 -16.70 -8.97 28.13
N SER A 113 -17.83 -9.38 27.56
CA SER A 113 -18.68 -10.44 28.07
C SER A 113 -18.04 -11.83 27.91
N SER A 114 -18.56 -12.81 28.63
CA SER A 114 -18.08 -14.19 28.51
C SER A 114 -18.65 -14.86 27.26
N LEU A 115 -17.82 -15.60 26.52
CA LEU A 115 -18.25 -16.27 25.29
C LEU A 115 -19.18 -17.46 25.54
N ASP A 116 -19.10 -18.08 26.73
CA ASP A 116 -19.93 -19.23 27.12
C ASP A 116 -21.41 -18.87 27.39
N GLU A 117 -21.77 -17.59 27.48
CA GLU A 117 -23.15 -17.11 27.55
C GLU A 117 -23.96 -17.43 26.28
N THR A 118 -23.30 -17.65 25.13
CA THR A 118 -23.96 -17.86 23.84
C THR A 118 -23.96 -19.33 23.44
N VAL A 119 -25.15 -19.91 23.41
CA VAL A 119 -25.37 -21.36 23.20
C VAL A 119 -25.11 -21.81 21.76
N ASN A 120 -25.40 -20.94 20.79
CA ASN A 120 -25.44 -21.27 19.36
C ASN A 120 -24.20 -20.78 18.63
N LEU A 121 -23.42 -21.69 18.03
CA LEU A 121 -22.13 -21.33 17.42
C LEU A 121 -22.25 -20.44 16.18
N PHE A 122 -23.35 -20.51 15.44
CA PHE A 122 -23.62 -19.63 14.30
C PHE A 122 -23.83 -18.15 14.70
N ASN A 123 -23.98 -17.84 15.99
CA ASN A 123 -23.99 -16.46 16.48
C ASN A 123 -22.58 -15.87 16.64
N PHE A 124 -21.54 -16.67 16.43
CA PHE A 124 -20.16 -16.20 16.40
C PHE A 124 -19.62 -16.07 14.99
N TYR A 125 -18.47 -15.42 14.89
CA TYR A 125 -17.58 -15.50 13.75
C TYR A 125 -16.13 -15.49 14.24
N LEU A 126 -15.24 -16.09 13.46
CA LEU A 126 -13.81 -16.05 13.74
C LEU A 126 -13.17 -14.78 13.20
N GLY A 127 -12.39 -14.16 14.07
CA GLY A 127 -11.60 -12.98 13.77
C GLY A 127 -10.38 -13.24 12.91
N HIS A 128 -9.68 -12.17 12.59
CA HIS A 128 -8.46 -12.20 11.79
C HIS A 128 -7.49 -13.30 12.26
N GLY A 129 -7.09 -14.18 11.33
CA GLY A 129 -6.17 -15.29 11.60
C GLY A 129 -6.78 -16.50 12.30
N GLY A 130 -8.09 -16.56 12.55
CA GLY A 130 -8.80 -17.76 13.00
C GLY A 130 -8.57 -18.16 14.45
N LYS A 131 -8.10 -17.21 15.29
CA LYS A 131 -7.75 -17.47 16.70
C LYS A 131 -8.66 -16.79 17.71
N THR A 132 -9.39 -15.77 17.30
CA THR A 132 -10.25 -14.99 18.20
C THR A 132 -11.70 -15.18 17.80
N LEU A 133 -12.58 -15.45 18.76
CA LEU A 133 -14.01 -15.59 18.52
C LEU A 133 -14.75 -14.32 18.95
N TYR A 134 -15.68 -13.87 18.12
CA TYR A 134 -16.52 -12.70 18.36
C TYR A 134 -18.00 -13.07 18.21
N ARG A 135 -18.86 -12.49 19.05
CA ARG A 135 -20.32 -12.58 18.96
C ARG A 135 -20.81 -11.54 17.98
N LYS A 136 -21.68 -11.96 17.06
CA LYS A 136 -22.34 -11.07 16.09
C LYS A 136 -23.14 -9.95 16.78
N LEU A 137 -23.81 -10.26 17.88
CA LEU A 137 -24.57 -9.27 18.65
C LEU A 137 -23.67 -8.21 19.29
N SER A 138 -22.56 -8.64 19.91
CA SER A 138 -21.57 -7.74 20.51
C SER A 138 -20.92 -6.85 19.45
N PHE A 139 -20.63 -7.42 18.28
CA PHE A 139 -20.14 -6.68 17.13
C PHE A 139 -21.17 -5.65 16.61
N CYS A 140 -22.47 -5.98 16.52
CA CYS A 140 -23.52 -5.01 16.19
C CYS A 140 -23.53 -3.82 17.17
N LYS A 141 -23.56 -4.09 18.48
CA LYS A 141 -23.58 -3.03 19.51
C LYS A 141 -22.33 -2.16 19.47
N HIS A 142 -21.17 -2.77 19.18
CA HIS A 142 -19.93 -2.05 18.93
C HIS A 142 -20.08 -1.11 17.73
N LEU A 143 -20.54 -1.60 16.59
CA LEU A 143 -20.76 -0.77 15.40
C LEU A 143 -21.71 0.39 15.70
N GLU A 144 -22.81 0.17 16.42
CA GLU A 144 -23.72 1.25 16.84
C GLU A 144 -23.01 2.33 17.67
N SER A 145 -22.21 1.91 18.64
CA SER A 145 -21.43 2.80 19.52
C SER A 145 -20.41 3.64 18.75
N TRP A 146 -19.90 3.11 17.63
CA TRP A 146 -18.92 3.75 16.75
C TRP A 146 -19.55 4.35 15.49
N GLN A 147 -20.81 4.74 15.53
CA GLN A 147 -21.53 5.37 14.41
C GLN A 147 -21.50 4.56 13.10
N PHE A 148 -21.45 3.23 13.25
CA PHE A 148 -21.32 2.23 12.18
C PHE A 148 -20.02 2.32 11.38
N GLU A 149 -18.94 2.83 11.97
CA GLU A 149 -17.59 2.65 11.44
C GLU A 149 -17.21 1.17 11.53
N LEU A 150 -16.96 0.53 10.39
CA LEU A 150 -16.68 -0.90 10.30
C LEU A 150 -15.32 -1.22 10.92
N SER A 151 -15.35 -1.56 12.19
CA SER A 151 -14.17 -1.69 13.04
C SER A 151 -14.42 -2.71 14.15
N THR A 152 -13.35 -3.26 14.72
CA THR A 152 -13.44 -4.20 15.85
C THR A 152 -12.20 -4.08 16.73
N TYR A 153 -12.32 -4.44 18.01
CA TYR A 153 -11.16 -4.48 18.90
C TYR A 153 -10.29 -5.71 18.65
N ARG A 154 -8.98 -5.52 18.70
CA ARG A 154 -7.99 -6.61 18.66
C ARG A 154 -7.46 -6.93 20.05
N ALA A 155 -6.66 -7.98 20.18
CA ALA A 155 -6.11 -8.43 21.45
C ALA A 155 -5.24 -7.36 22.16
N ASP A 156 -4.66 -6.43 21.40
CA ASP A 156 -3.93 -5.26 21.90
C ASP A 156 -4.85 -4.11 22.35
N LYS A 157 -6.17 -4.33 22.36
CA LYS A 157 -7.23 -3.37 22.68
C LYS A 157 -7.27 -2.15 21.75
N LYS A 158 -6.63 -2.23 20.57
CA LYS A 158 -6.73 -1.18 19.56
C LYS A 158 -7.90 -1.46 18.63
N LEU A 159 -8.55 -0.38 18.23
CA LEU A 159 -9.55 -0.42 17.17
C LEU A 159 -8.84 -0.70 15.85
N SER A 160 -9.34 -1.65 15.07
CA SER A 160 -8.76 -2.04 13.79
C SER A 160 -9.83 -2.29 12.74
N VAL A 161 -9.41 -2.28 11.47
CA VAL A 161 -10.23 -2.64 10.32
C VAL A 161 -10.78 -4.05 10.49
N VAL A 162 -12.06 -4.26 10.17
CA VAL A 162 -12.62 -5.60 10.01
C VAL A 162 -12.14 -6.16 8.68
N THR A 163 -11.43 -7.27 8.72
CA THR A 163 -10.70 -7.79 7.56
C THR A 163 -11.63 -8.49 6.58
N VAL A 164 -11.20 -8.62 5.32
CA VAL A 164 -11.95 -9.32 4.26
C VAL A 164 -12.24 -10.78 4.64
N ASP A 165 -11.34 -11.47 5.35
CA ASP A 165 -11.60 -12.84 5.84
C ASP A 165 -12.71 -12.89 6.90
N GLU A 166 -12.76 -11.89 7.79
CA GLU A 166 -13.86 -11.76 8.77
C GLU A 166 -15.19 -11.46 8.07
N LEU A 167 -15.17 -10.57 7.09
CA LEU A 167 -16.36 -10.19 6.32
C LEU A 167 -16.86 -11.36 5.45
N ALA A 168 -15.95 -12.15 4.88
CA ALA A 168 -16.29 -13.37 4.16
C ALA A 168 -16.98 -14.39 5.07
N ARG A 169 -16.44 -14.63 6.28
CA ARG A 169 -17.08 -15.51 7.28
C ARG A 169 -18.48 -15.04 7.67
N LEU A 170 -18.67 -13.73 7.82
CA LEU A 170 -19.96 -13.14 8.12
C LEU A 170 -20.96 -13.30 6.95
N LYS A 171 -20.51 -13.09 5.71
CA LYS A 171 -21.32 -13.22 4.49
C LYS A 171 -21.72 -14.67 4.19
N LEU A 172 -20.80 -15.62 4.38
CA LEU A 172 -20.99 -17.05 4.05
C LEU A 172 -21.73 -17.84 5.13
N CYS A 173 -22.16 -17.21 6.22
CA CYS A 173 -22.96 -17.87 7.25
C CYS A 173 -24.31 -18.31 6.67
N LYS A 174 -24.54 -19.63 6.60
CA LYS A 174 -25.70 -20.27 5.95
C LYS A 174 -27.01 -20.14 6.72
N GLN A 175 -26.99 -19.64 7.97
CA GLN A 175 -28.20 -19.33 8.72
C GLN A 175 -28.86 -18.03 8.20
N THR A 176 -29.78 -18.19 7.25
CA THR A 176 -30.40 -17.09 6.49
C THR A 176 -31.81 -16.72 6.95
N SER A 177 -32.40 -17.45 7.90
CA SER A 177 -33.86 -17.42 8.15
C SER A 177 -34.30 -16.81 9.48
N ARG A 178 -33.37 -16.31 10.32
CA ARG A 178 -33.73 -15.68 11.60
C ARG A 178 -33.63 -14.18 11.46
N GLU A 179 -34.78 -13.51 11.51
CA GLU A 179 -34.84 -12.06 11.48
C GLU A 179 -34.03 -11.49 12.64
N VAL A 180 -33.14 -10.55 12.34
CA VAL A 180 -32.39 -9.78 13.34
C VAL A 180 -33.14 -8.48 13.52
N SER A 181 -33.53 -8.15 14.76
CA SER A 181 -34.14 -6.87 15.06
C SER A 181 -33.17 -5.95 15.81
N VAL A 182 -33.07 -4.71 15.36
CA VAL A 182 -32.28 -3.66 16.02
C VAL A 182 -33.13 -2.39 16.03
N ASN A 183 -33.38 -1.82 17.22
CA ASN A 183 -34.19 -0.61 17.41
C ASN A 183 -35.55 -0.62 16.68
N SER A 184 -36.26 -1.75 16.76
CA SER A 184 -37.57 -1.98 16.12
C SER A 184 -37.56 -2.14 14.59
N GLU A 185 -36.40 -2.14 13.94
CA GLU A 185 -36.27 -2.54 12.52
C GLU A 185 -35.90 -4.02 12.41
N SER A 186 -36.55 -4.76 11.51
CA SER A 186 -36.23 -6.16 11.21
C SER A 186 -35.39 -6.30 9.94
N PHE A 187 -34.37 -7.15 10.01
CA PHE A 187 -33.45 -7.48 8.92
C PHE A 187 -33.54 -8.97 8.62
N LYS A 188 -33.45 -9.34 7.35
CA LYS A 188 -33.58 -10.75 6.92
C LYS A 188 -32.53 -11.66 7.59
N ASN A 189 -31.31 -11.15 7.73
CA ASN A 189 -30.20 -11.81 8.40
C ASN A 189 -29.13 -10.76 8.78
N PHE A 190 -28.04 -11.21 9.39
CA PHE A 190 -26.93 -10.35 9.80
C PHE A 190 -26.32 -9.57 8.61
N TRP A 191 -26.14 -10.19 7.45
CA TRP A 191 -25.57 -9.51 6.28
C TRP A 191 -26.50 -8.44 5.70
N ASP A 192 -27.82 -8.65 5.77
CA ASP A 192 -28.82 -7.64 5.40
C ASP A 192 -28.72 -6.39 6.30
N LEU A 193 -28.49 -6.58 7.61
CA LEU A 193 -28.19 -5.49 8.54
C LEU A 193 -26.92 -4.74 8.13
N MET A 194 -25.83 -5.47 7.84
CA MET A 194 -24.57 -4.86 7.41
C MET A 194 -24.78 -3.98 6.15
N ARG A 195 -25.47 -4.51 5.13
CA ARG A 195 -25.73 -3.77 3.89
C ARG A 195 -26.59 -2.53 4.09
N LYS A 196 -27.67 -2.63 4.87
CA LYS A 196 -28.65 -1.54 5.02
C LYS A 196 -28.25 -0.46 6.02
N LYS A 197 -27.44 -0.79 7.03
CA LYS A 197 -27.06 0.15 8.10
C LYS A 197 -25.60 0.54 8.11
N VAL A 198 -24.70 -0.42 7.84
CA VAL A 198 -23.25 -0.21 7.95
C VAL A 198 -22.69 0.27 6.63
N PHE A 199 -22.91 -0.46 5.53
CA PHE A 199 -22.24 -0.21 4.25
C PHE A 199 -22.60 1.14 3.65
N VAL A 200 -23.83 1.61 3.88
CA VAL A 200 -24.30 2.93 3.45
C VAL A 200 -23.55 4.10 4.13
N LYS A 201 -22.83 3.85 5.23
CA LYS A 201 -22.07 4.86 5.99
C LYS A 201 -20.56 4.76 5.82
N LEU A 202 -20.07 3.75 5.09
CA LEU A 202 -18.63 3.48 4.98
C LEU A 202 -17.84 4.60 4.29
N GLN A 203 -18.49 5.40 3.43
CA GLN A 203 -17.86 6.54 2.77
C GLN A 203 -18.04 7.87 3.53
N ASN A 204 -18.68 7.86 4.71
CA ASN A 204 -18.92 9.09 5.48
C ASN A 204 -17.63 9.70 6.04
N ARG A 205 -16.58 8.89 6.19
CA ARG A 205 -15.28 9.26 6.73
C ARG A 205 -14.18 8.68 5.84
N GLY A 206 -13.00 9.31 5.90
CA GLY A 206 -11.84 8.87 5.13
C GLY A 206 -11.88 9.29 3.67
N HIS A 207 -10.91 8.79 2.91
CA HIS A 207 -10.74 9.07 1.48
C HIS A 207 -10.30 7.80 0.76
N MET A 208 -10.39 7.81 -0.57
CA MET A 208 -9.86 6.72 -1.38
C MET A 208 -8.35 6.56 -1.12
N PRO A 209 -7.87 5.37 -0.70
CA PRO A 209 -6.44 5.13 -0.51
C PRO A 209 -5.73 4.98 -1.86
N ILE A 210 -5.44 6.10 -2.53
CA ILE A 210 -4.88 6.12 -3.90
C ILE A 210 -3.55 5.35 -4.03
N ALA A 211 -2.76 5.27 -2.96
CA ALA A 211 -1.51 4.49 -2.92
C ALA A 211 -1.74 2.97 -2.98
N PHE A 212 -2.93 2.50 -2.62
CA PHE A 212 -3.30 1.10 -2.71
C PHE A 212 -3.72 0.68 -4.14
N LEU A 213 -4.27 1.59 -4.94
CA LEU A 213 -4.82 1.28 -6.26
C LEU A 213 -3.80 0.69 -7.26
N PRO A 214 -2.54 1.16 -7.33
CA PRO A 214 -1.53 0.51 -8.16
C PRO A 214 -1.28 -0.96 -7.80
N HIS A 215 -1.46 -1.37 -6.54
CA HIS A 215 -1.34 -2.77 -6.13
C HIS A 215 -2.51 -3.63 -6.61
N LEU A 216 -3.69 -3.04 -6.83
CA LEU A 216 -4.81 -3.74 -7.46
C LEU A 216 -4.56 -4.00 -8.94
N VAL A 217 -3.97 -3.02 -9.65
CA VAL A 217 -3.52 -3.20 -11.04
C VAL A 217 -2.49 -4.34 -11.11
N GLU A 218 -1.52 -4.33 -10.20
CA GLU A 218 -0.51 -5.40 -10.11
C GLU A 218 -1.14 -6.78 -9.88
N LEU A 219 -2.13 -6.89 -8.99
CA LEU A 219 -2.82 -8.17 -8.75
C LEU A 219 -3.45 -8.70 -10.05
N ILE A 220 -4.07 -7.83 -10.85
CA ILE A 220 -4.68 -8.20 -12.14
C ILE A 220 -3.62 -8.70 -13.12
N GLU A 221 -2.48 -8.04 -13.21
CA GLU A 221 -1.38 -8.49 -14.09
C GLU A 221 -0.83 -9.85 -13.65
N GLN A 222 -0.66 -10.04 -12.34
CA GLN A 222 -0.20 -11.31 -11.79
C GLN A 222 -1.20 -12.43 -12.06
N TYR A 223 -2.50 -12.14 -11.99
CA TYR A 223 -3.54 -13.12 -12.35
C TYR A 223 -3.34 -13.64 -13.78
N TYR A 224 -3.29 -12.75 -14.77
CA TYR A 224 -3.17 -13.16 -16.18
C TYR A 224 -1.82 -13.82 -16.47
N LEU A 225 -0.73 -13.31 -15.88
CA LEU A 225 0.60 -13.90 -16.03
C LEU A 225 0.66 -15.33 -15.47
N MET A 226 0.14 -15.55 -14.26
CA MET A 226 0.17 -16.86 -13.61
C MET A 226 -0.78 -17.85 -14.30
N GLN A 227 -1.95 -17.40 -14.72
CA GLN A 227 -2.91 -18.19 -15.49
C GLN A 227 -2.30 -18.66 -16.82
N ALA A 228 -1.69 -17.74 -17.58
CA ALA A 228 -1.05 -18.07 -18.86
C ALA A 228 0.17 -19.00 -18.69
N SER A 229 0.86 -18.90 -17.56
CA SER A 229 2.01 -19.75 -17.22
C SER A 229 1.62 -21.12 -16.65
N GLY A 230 0.32 -21.40 -16.47
CA GLY A 230 -0.16 -22.67 -15.90
C GLY A 230 0.22 -22.88 -14.44
N LEU A 231 0.45 -21.81 -13.67
CA LEU A 231 0.82 -21.91 -12.25
C LEU A 231 -0.39 -22.24 -11.39
N GLU A 232 -0.22 -23.14 -10.42
CA GLU A 232 -1.24 -23.51 -9.43
C GLU A 232 -1.86 -22.28 -8.76
N PHE A 233 -3.20 -22.26 -8.64
CA PHE A 233 -3.96 -21.13 -8.10
C PHE A 233 -3.57 -20.74 -6.67
N THR A 234 -3.00 -21.66 -5.90
CA THR A 234 -2.47 -21.41 -4.55
C THR A 234 -1.40 -20.31 -4.53
N HIS A 235 -0.62 -20.14 -5.61
CA HIS A 235 0.34 -19.06 -5.77
C HIS A 235 -0.36 -17.71 -5.88
N PHE A 236 -1.38 -17.62 -6.74
CA PHE A 236 -2.19 -16.40 -6.86
C PHE A 236 -2.94 -16.08 -5.57
N LYS A 237 -3.45 -17.11 -4.87
CA LYS A 237 -4.10 -16.95 -3.56
C LYS A 237 -3.17 -16.32 -2.52
N LYS A 238 -1.88 -16.65 -2.56
CA LYS A 238 -0.87 -16.03 -1.70
C LYS A 238 -0.72 -14.55 -2.00
N GLU A 239 -0.76 -14.14 -3.27
CA GLU A 239 -0.71 -12.73 -3.67
C GLU A 239 -1.96 -11.95 -3.23
N ILE A 240 -3.16 -12.53 -3.34
CA ILE A 240 -4.40 -11.95 -2.78
C ILE A 240 -4.24 -11.71 -1.27
N ASN A 241 -3.74 -12.71 -0.54
CA ASN A 241 -3.55 -12.59 0.91
C ASN A 241 -2.48 -11.53 1.26
N ASN A 242 -1.41 -11.44 0.48
CA ASN A 242 -0.38 -10.41 0.65
C ASN A 242 -0.92 -9.02 0.39
N LEU A 243 -1.77 -8.85 -0.63
CA LEU A 243 -2.45 -7.60 -0.95
C LEU A 243 -3.34 -7.16 0.21
N PHE A 244 -4.21 -8.04 0.71
CA PHE A 244 -5.10 -7.68 1.82
C PHE A 244 -4.35 -7.36 3.12
N ARG A 245 -3.24 -8.06 3.41
CA ARG A 245 -2.36 -7.66 4.52
C ARG A 245 -1.85 -6.23 4.38
N ARG A 246 -1.47 -5.81 3.16
CA ARG A 246 -1.07 -4.41 2.90
C ARG A 246 -2.23 -3.44 3.07
N LEU A 247 -3.44 -3.82 2.64
CA LEU A 247 -4.63 -2.99 2.82
C LEU A 247 -4.85 -2.63 4.30
N TYR A 248 -4.64 -3.57 5.21
CA TYR A 248 -4.85 -3.35 6.64
C TYR A 248 -3.78 -2.46 7.32
N ASP A 249 -2.69 -2.13 6.61
CA ASP A 249 -1.70 -1.15 7.07
C ASP A 249 -2.17 0.31 6.87
N TYR A 250 -3.26 0.53 6.11
CA TYR A 250 -3.86 1.84 5.87
C TYR A 250 -4.77 2.28 7.03
N ASN A 251 -5.10 3.58 7.04
CA ASN A 251 -6.02 4.14 8.03
C ASN A 251 -7.40 3.46 7.94
N LEU A 252 -8.00 3.14 9.09
CA LEU A 252 -9.32 2.54 9.23
C LEU A 252 -10.39 3.22 8.35
N ALA A 253 -10.44 4.55 8.38
CA ALA A 253 -11.44 5.30 7.64
C ALA A 253 -11.24 5.18 6.12
N ASP A 254 -10.00 5.16 5.64
CA ASP A 254 -9.70 5.03 4.21
C ASP A 254 -9.99 3.62 3.70
N VAL A 255 -9.73 2.59 4.52
CA VAL A 255 -10.13 1.20 4.17
C VAL A 255 -11.64 1.06 4.13
N ASN A 256 -12.35 1.64 5.09
CA ASN A 256 -13.82 1.68 5.08
C ASN A 256 -14.34 2.41 3.84
N TYR A 257 -13.74 3.55 3.46
CA TYR A 257 -14.09 4.27 2.24
C TYR A 257 -13.95 3.38 0.99
N LEU A 258 -12.83 2.63 0.89
CA LEU A 258 -12.60 1.68 -0.20
C LEU A 258 -13.68 0.58 -0.22
N TYR A 259 -13.97 -0.03 0.93
CA TYR A 259 -15.03 -1.05 1.05
C TYR A 259 -16.41 -0.52 0.67
N GLY A 260 -16.73 0.71 1.08
CA GLY A 260 -17.98 1.39 0.78
C GLY A 260 -18.12 1.90 -0.65
N THR A 261 -17.09 1.78 -1.48
CA THR A 261 -17.13 2.28 -2.86
C THR A 261 -18.10 1.45 -3.70
N LYS A 262 -19.11 2.12 -4.26
CA LYS A 262 -20.15 1.46 -5.04
C LYS A 262 -19.65 1.04 -6.42
N ILE A 263 -19.97 -0.20 -6.81
CA ILE A 263 -19.67 -0.77 -8.12
C ILE A 263 -20.91 -1.44 -8.71
N LYS A 264 -21.02 -1.44 -10.04
CA LYS A 264 -22.05 -2.22 -10.74
C LYS A 264 -21.55 -3.66 -10.89
N TYR A 265 -21.83 -4.51 -9.92
CA TYR A 265 -21.34 -5.89 -9.87
C TYR A 265 -22.49 -6.84 -9.47
N LYS A 266 -22.92 -7.71 -10.39
CA LYS A 266 -24.10 -8.58 -10.20
C LYS A 266 -25.36 -7.76 -9.81
N GLU A 267 -26.51 -8.42 -9.60
CA GLU A 267 -27.77 -7.69 -9.33
C GLU A 267 -27.86 -7.15 -7.88
N ASP A 268 -27.27 -7.85 -6.92
CA ASP A 268 -27.39 -7.57 -5.47
C ASP A 268 -26.09 -7.06 -4.79
N GLU A 269 -24.94 -7.06 -5.50
CA GLU A 269 -23.61 -6.83 -4.92
C GLU A 269 -23.05 -5.46 -5.28
N GLN A 270 -23.39 -4.46 -4.46
CA GLN A 270 -23.19 -3.07 -4.86
C GLN A 270 -21.86 -2.47 -4.43
N TYR A 271 -21.03 -3.18 -3.67
CA TYR A 271 -19.85 -2.59 -3.03
C TYR A 271 -18.56 -3.29 -3.45
N LEU A 272 -17.45 -2.55 -3.52
CA LEU A 272 -16.14 -3.09 -3.84
C LEU A 272 -15.70 -4.18 -2.83
N LEU A 273 -16.20 -4.09 -1.60
CA LEU A 273 -16.05 -5.15 -0.61
C LEU A 273 -16.58 -6.52 -1.10
N ASP A 274 -17.71 -6.56 -1.80
CA ASP A 274 -18.27 -7.83 -2.30
C ASP A 274 -17.31 -8.51 -3.27
N LEU A 275 -16.66 -7.71 -4.12
CA LEU A 275 -15.62 -8.16 -5.03
C LEU A 275 -14.40 -8.70 -4.26
N PHE A 276 -13.96 -8.01 -3.22
CA PHE A 276 -12.84 -8.47 -2.39
C PHE A 276 -13.15 -9.77 -1.65
N ILE A 277 -14.39 -9.95 -1.17
CA ILE A 277 -14.83 -11.21 -0.58
C ILE A 277 -14.76 -12.32 -1.64
N ALA A 278 -15.24 -12.09 -2.86
CA ALA A 278 -15.15 -13.07 -3.93
C ALA A 278 -13.70 -13.45 -4.26
N LEU A 279 -12.78 -12.46 -4.32
CA LEU A 279 -11.34 -12.72 -4.47
C LEU A 279 -10.81 -13.60 -3.31
N HIS A 280 -11.23 -13.30 -2.07
CA HIS A 280 -10.83 -14.05 -0.88
C HIS A 280 -11.42 -15.47 -0.82
N THR A 281 -12.58 -15.74 -1.42
CA THR A 281 -13.24 -17.05 -1.31
C THR A 281 -12.98 -17.98 -2.49
N ALA A 282 -12.54 -17.47 -3.63
CA ALA A 282 -12.27 -18.28 -4.82
C ALA A 282 -11.20 -19.36 -4.60
N ASN A 283 -11.33 -20.51 -5.27
CA ASN A 283 -10.42 -21.64 -5.16
C ASN A 283 -9.71 -22.01 -6.47
N ASN A 284 -10.09 -21.39 -7.59
CA ASN A 284 -9.49 -21.60 -8.90
C ASN A 284 -9.61 -20.35 -9.79
N TYR A 285 -8.94 -20.37 -10.94
CA TYR A 285 -8.94 -19.25 -11.90
C TYR A 285 -10.29 -19.07 -12.61
N GLU A 286 -11.06 -20.14 -12.81
CA GLU A 286 -12.34 -20.07 -13.52
C GLU A 286 -13.39 -19.30 -12.70
N GLU A 287 -13.43 -19.53 -11.39
CA GLU A 287 -14.36 -18.89 -10.44
C GLU A 287 -14.20 -17.37 -10.33
N ILE A 288 -12.99 -16.85 -10.57
CA ILE A 288 -12.61 -15.46 -10.26
C ILE A 288 -12.38 -14.60 -11.50
N ASN A 289 -12.40 -15.19 -12.70
CA ASN A 289 -12.07 -14.51 -13.94
C ASN A 289 -12.95 -13.28 -14.19
N TYR A 290 -14.26 -13.41 -13.93
CA TYR A 290 -15.20 -12.31 -14.06
C TYR A 290 -14.89 -11.19 -13.06
N GLU A 291 -14.59 -11.54 -11.82
CA GLU A 291 -14.25 -10.63 -10.73
C GLU A 291 -12.98 -9.83 -11.05
N VAL A 292 -11.94 -10.47 -11.60
CA VAL A 292 -10.70 -9.79 -12.01
C VAL A 292 -10.97 -8.80 -13.13
N GLN A 293 -11.79 -9.17 -14.12
CA GLN A 293 -12.20 -8.26 -15.20
C GLN A 293 -12.99 -7.06 -14.68
N MET A 294 -13.90 -7.30 -13.72
CA MET A 294 -14.68 -6.25 -13.08
C MET A 294 -13.81 -5.30 -12.26
N LEU A 295 -12.79 -5.81 -11.57
CA LEU A 295 -11.81 -4.97 -10.88
C LEU A 295 -11.04 -4.09 -11.88
N GLY A 296 -10.57 -4.66 -12.98
CA GLY A 296 -9.87 -3.91 -14.03
C GLY A 296 -10.75 -2.85 -14.69
N LYS A 297 -12.02 -3.15 -14.94
CA LYS A 297 -13.03 -2.20 -15.43
C LYS A 297 -13.22 -1.03 -14.45
N TRP A 298 -13.44 -1.35 -13.17
CA TRP A 298 -13.64 -0.32 -12.15
C TRP A 298 -12.42 0.59 -12.00
N LEU A 299 -11.20 0.03 -11.95
CA LEU A 299 -9.96 0.81 -11.87
C LEU A 299 -9.84 1.79 -13.03
N PHE A 300 -10.10 1.34 -14.26
CA PHE A 300 -10.04 2.18 -15.45
C PHE A 300 -11.12 3.27 -15.47
N GLN A 301 -12.33 2.96 -14.99
CA GLN A 301 -13.41 3.95 -14.83
C GLN A 301 -13.09 4.98 -13.74
N PHE A 302 -12.39 4.56 -12.68
CA PHE A 302 -11.94 5.46 -11.61
C PHE A 302 -10.86 6.42 -12.11
N ASN A 303 -9.84 5.90 -12.80
CA ASN A 303 -8.83 6.70 -13.47
C ASN A 303 -8.20 5.91 -14.64
N PRO A 304 -8.19 6.45 -15.88
CA PRO A 304 -7.60 5.77 -17.05
C PRO A 304 -6.12 5.39 -16.91
N ASP A 305 -5.35 6.05 -16.04
CA ASP A 305 -3.95 5.69 -15.75
C ASP A 305 -3.81 4.37 -14.99
N LEU A 306 -4.88 3.85 -14.39
CA LEU A 306 -4.95 2.54 -13.74
C LEU A 306 -5.27 1.40 -14.71
N LYS A 307 -4.83 1.54 -15.96
CA LYS A 307 -5.01 0.53 -17.01
C LYS A 307 -4.00 -0.61 -16.85
N ALA A 308 -4.48 -1.85 -16.80
CA ALA A 308 -3.63 -3.03 -16.93
C ALA A 308 -3.15 -3.18 -18.39
N ALA A 309 -1.90 -3.58 -18.57
CA ALA A 309 -1.26 -3.94 -19.82
C ALA A 309 -1.66 -5.32 -20.35
N SER A 310 -2.37 -6.15 -19.55
CA SER A 310 -2.85 -7.47 -19.97
C SER A 310 -3.73 -7.38 -21.22
N LYS A 311 -3.47 -8.23 -22.21
CA LYS A 311 -4.14 -8.18 -23.53
C LYS A 311 -5.63 -8.53 -23.43
N GLU A 312 -5.96 -9.36 -22.45
CA GLU A 312 -7.29 -9.89 -22.15
C GLU A 312 -8.27 -8.78 -21.76
N LEU A 313 -7.78 -7.68 -21.18
CA LEU A 313 -8.60 -6.53 -20.79
C LEU A 313 -8.69 -5.46 -21.88
N ALA A 314 -7.94 -5.58 -22.98
CA ALA A 314 -7.99 -4.61 -24.06
C ALA A 314 -9.41 -4.38 -24.64
N PRO A 315 -10.25 -5.42 -24.85
CA PRO A 315 -11.63 -5.23 -25.31
C PRO A 315 -12.48 -4.44 -24.31
N VAL A 316 -12.32 -4.71 -23.01
CA VAL A 316 -13.04 -4.02 -21.93
C VAL A 316 -12.71 -2.54 -21.95
N TYR A 317 -11.43 -2.19 -22.08
CA TYR A 317 -10.98 -0.80 -22.14
C TYR A 317 -11.41 -0.08 -23.42
N GLN A 318 -11.45 -0.75 -24.57
CA GLN A 318 -11.90 -0.16 -25.83
C GLN A 318 -13.38 0.23 -25.81
N VAL A 319 -14.23 -0.57 -25.15
CA VAL A 319 -15.66 -0.23 -24.97
C VAL A 319 -15.80 1.01 -24.09
N LEU A 320 -15.09 1.04 -22.97
CA LEU A 320 -15.15 2.15 -22.01
C LEU A 320 -14.59 3.46 -22.56
N ALA A 321 -13.48 3.40 -23.30
CA ALA A 321 -12.87 4.58 -23.92
C ALA A 321 -13.76 5.21 -25.00
N LYS A 322 -14.67 4.44 -25.61
CA LYS A 322 -15.68 4.97 -26.55
C LYS A 322 -16.83 5.69 -25.83
N GLU A 323 -17.12 5.31 -24.58
CA GLU A 323 -18.12 5.94 -23.72
C GLU A 323 -17.57 7.21 -23.04
N SER A 324 -16.27 7.24 -22.69
CA SER A 324 -15.58 8.42 -22.16
C SER A 324 -14.88 9.20 -23.29
N ARG A 325 -15.63 9.80 -24.21
CA ARG A 325 -15.07 10.89 -25.04
C ARG A 325 -15.01 12.17 -24.22
N GLU A 326 -14.08 12.21 -23.28
CA GLU A 326 -13.42 13.47 -22.97
C GLU A 326 -12.17 13.51 -23.84
N GLU A 327 -12.14 14.45 -24.77
CA GLU A 327 -10.91 14.82 -25.45
C GLU A 327 -9.87 15.12 -24.36
N PRO A 328 -8.60 14.66 -24.51
CA PRO A 328 -7.57 15.01 -23.54
C PRO A 328 -7.57 16.54 -23.37
N PHE A 329 -7.71 16.99 -22.12
CA PHE A 329 -7.61 18.39 -21.78
C PHE A 329 -6.15 18.84 -22.03
N ILE A 330 -5.87 19.33 -23.22
CA ILE A 330 -4.57 19.85 -23.62
C ILE A 330 -4.38 21.20 -22.91
N LYS A 331 -3.67 21.19 -21.77
CA LYS A 331 -2.87 22.35 -21.34
C LYS A 331 -1.64 22.38 -22.24
N SER A 332 -1.22 23.54 -22.74
CA SER A 332 -0.24 23.63 -23.84
C SER A 332 1.01 22.76 -23.61
N ASP A 333 1.13 21.70 -24.40
CA ASP A 333 2.20 20.69 -24.30
C ASP A 333 3.62 21.28 -24.50
N ALA A 334 3.72 22.48 -25.11
CA ALA A 334 4.98 23.11 -25.47
C ALA A 334 5.86 23.43 -24.26
N PHE A 335 5.32 24.03 -23.18
CA PHE A 335 6.13 24.33 -21.99
C PHE A 335 6.65 23.06 -21.32
N VAL A 336 5.78 22.07 -21.13
CA VAL A 336 6.13 20.78 -20.50
C VAL A 336 7.18 20.05 -21.33
N ASN A 337 7.03 20.02 -22.66
CA ASN A 337 7.99 19.39 -23.55
C ASN A 337 9.32 20.16 -23.61
N CYS A 338 9.30 21.49 -23.52
CA CYS A 338 10.51 22.30 -23.35
C CYS A 338 11.25 21.98 -22.05
N CYS A 339 10.50 21.81 -20.96
CA CYS A 339 11.10 21.44 -19.68
C CYS A 339 11.68 20.02 -19.73
N LYS A 340 10.96 19.05 -20.30
CA LYS A 340 11.49 17.69 -20.54
C LYS A 340 12.74 17.72 -21.41
N LEU A 341 12.77 18.55 -22.45
CA LEU A 341 13.95 18.73 -23.31
C LEU A 341 15.16 19.13 -22.47
N LEU A 342 15.04 20.19 -21.67
CA LEU A 342 16.15 20.66 -20.84
C LEU A 342 16.56 19.65 -19.76
N VAL A 343 15.61 19.00 -19.09
CA VAL A 343 15.89 17.92 -18.12
C VAL A 343 16.64 16.77 -18.79
N SER A 344 16.19 16.34 -19.98
CA SER A 344 16.81 15.24 -20.72
C SER A 344 18.27 15.53 -21.09
N LEU A 345 18.61 16.79 -21.37
CA LEU A 345 19.99 17.21 -21.64
C LEU A 345 20.90 17.10 -20.42
N PHE A 346 20.35 17.18 -19.20
CA PHE A 346 21.11 17.01 -17.96
C PHE A 346 21.16 15.57 -17.44
N THR A 347 20.23 14.71 -17.86
CA THR A 347 20.10 13.34 -17.33
C THR A 347 20.56 12.26 -18.30
N THR A 348 20.60 12.55 -19.61
CA THR A 348 21.06 11.60 -20.63
C THR A 348 22.58 11.55 -20.68
N GLN A 349 23.16 10.35 -20.65
CA GLN A 349 24.59 10.17 -20.87
C GLN A 349 24.87 10.12 -22.38
N PHE A 350 25.52 11.15 -22.90
CA PHE A 350 25.91 11.20 -24.31
C PHE A 350 27.31 10.62 -24.50
N GLU A 351 27.43 9.70 -25.45
CA GLU A 351 28.74 9.23 -25.94
C GLU A 351 29.28 10.26 -26.94
N LEU A 352 30.48 10.78 -26.67
CA LEU A 352 31.13 11.82 -27.48
C LEU A 352 32.47 11.30 -28.01
N SER A 353 32.73 11.55 -29.30
CA SER A 353 33.98 11.16 -29.95
C SER A 353 35.18 11.88 -29.33
N PHE A 354 36.32 11.19 -29.24
CA PHE A 354 37.57 11.70 -28.64
C PHE A 354 38.10 12.98 -29.32
N PHE A 355 37.77 13.19 -30.61
CA PHE A 355 38.26 14.31 -31.41
C PHE A 355 37.49 15.63 -31.24
N PHE A 356 36.43 15.66 -30.43
CA PHE A 356 35.62 16.87 -30.24
C PHE A 356 35.74 17.47 -28.85
N THR A 357 35.66 18.80 -28.79
CA THR A 357 35.60 19.57 -27.54
C THR A 357 34.31 19.22 -26.80
N ARG A 358 34.43 18.43 -25.72
CA ARG A 358 33.37 18.23 -24.75
C ARG A 358 32.85 19.58 -24.29
N GLN A 359 31.58 19.86 -24.49
CA GLN A 359 30.94 21.05 -23.94
C GLN A 359 30.23 20.66 -22.65
N THR A 360 30.73 21.20 -21.55
CA THR A 360 30.12 21.02 -20.23
C THR A 360 29.21 22.20 -19.96
N HIS A 361 27.91 21.94 -19.86
CA HIS A 361 26.94 22.93 -19.41
C HIS A 361 26.53 22.63 -17.97
N SER A 362 26.21 23.68 -17.22
CA SER A 362 25.76 23.56 -15.85
C SER A 362 24.46 24.32 -15.62
N LEU A 363 23.61 23.75 -14.79
CA LEU A 363 22.42 24.37 -14.26
C LEU A 363 22.49 24.23 -12.73
N TRP A 364 22.68 25.37 -12.06
CA TRP A 364 22.90 25.42 -10.62
C TRP A 364 24.04 24.48 -10.18
N ASP A 365 23.74 23.38 -9.49
CA ASP A 365 24.71 22.39 -8.99
C ASP A 365 24.85 21.14 -9.86
N LYS A 366 24.08 21.06 -10.96
CA LYS A 366 24.09 19.97 -11.95
C LYS A 366 24.92 20.35 -13.17
N LYS A 367 25.63 19.37 -13.74
CA LYS A 367 26.34 19.52 -15.01
C LYS A 367 26.24 18.25 -15.84
N ASN A 368 26.27 18.42 -17.15
CA ASN A 368 26.41 17.31 -18.08
C ASN A 368 27.32 17.68 -19.25
N ASN A 369 27.93 16.66 -19.85
CA ASN A 369 28.68 16.79 -21.10
C ASN A 369 27.73 16.47 -22.26
N VAL A 370 27.58 17.42 -23.17
CA VAL A 370 26.65 17.30 -24.29
C VAL A 370 27.37 17.43 -25.63
N PHE A 371 26.68 17.04 -26.69
CA PHE A 371 27.14 17.22 -28.06
C PHE A 371 27.08 18.70 -28.47
N PRO A 372 27.91 19.15 -29.44
CA PRO A 372 28.07 20.57 -29.78
C PRO A 372 26.77 21.29 -30.16
N GLU A 373 25.85 20.63 -30.86
CA GLU A 373 24.59 21.24 -31.31
C GLU A 373 23.65 21.59 -30.15
N ALA A 374 23.81 20.95 -28.98
CA ALA A 374 23.06 21.30 -27.77
C ALA A 374 23.44 22.69 -27.22
N TYR A 375 24.58 23.26 -27.63
CA TYR A 375 25.00 24.61 -27.24
C TYR A 375 23.92 25.64 -27.53
N GLY A 376 23.34 25.62 -28.74
CA GLY A 376 22.30 26.55 -29.15
C GLY A 376 21.09 26.49 -28.22
N ILE A 377 20.69 25.28 -27.83
CA ILE A 377 19.59 25.05 -26.89
C ILE A 377 19.88 25.71 -25.54
N PHE A 378 21.08 25.50 -25.00
CA PHE A 378 21.47 26.08 -23.71
C PHE A 378 21.57 27.61 -23.75
N THR A 379 22.08 28.18 -24.84
CA THR A 379 22.19 29.65 -24.98
C THR A 379 20.84 30.35 -24.99
N VAL A 380 19.79 29.69 -25.49
CA VAL A 380 18.43 30.21 -25.49
C VAL A 380 17.74 29.96 -24.15
N LEU A 381 17.78 28.72 -23.63
CA LEU A 381 16.95 28.33 -22.50
C LEU A 381 17.53 28.75 -21.12
N LEU A 382 18.84 28.62 -20.88
CA LEU A 382 19.40 28.88 -19.54
C LEU A 382 19.18 30.32 -19.05
N PRO A 383 19.35 31.38 -19.88
CA PRO A 383 19.06 32.74 -19.45
C PRO A 383 17.58 32.94 -19.08
N LEU A 384 16.66 32.29 -19.79
CA LEU A 384 15.22 32.36 -19.51
C LEU A 384 14.85 31.66 -18.19
N VAL A 385 15.51 30.54 -17.88
CA VAL A 385 15.39 29.86 -16.58
C VAL A 385 15.92 30.75 -15.45
N ALA A 386 17.11 31.34 -15.63
CA ALA A 386 17.71 32.24 -14.63
C ALA A 386 16.83 33.48 -14.37
N ALA A 387 16.18 34.00 -15.41
CA ALA A 387 15.27 35.14 -15.33
C ALA A 387 13.84 34.79 -14.90
N ASN A 388 13.53 33.51 -14.62
CA ASN A 388 12.20 33.02 -14.22
C ASN A 388 11.07 33.38 -15.20
N LYS A 389 11.28 33.14 -16.51
CA LYS A 389 10.33 33.50 -17.59
C LYS A 389 9.69 32.26 -18.27
N PRO A 390 8.71 31.59 -17.64
CA PRO A 390 8.12 30.35 -18.17
C PRO A 390 7.43 30.52 -19.54
N LYS A 391 6.73 31.64 -19.78
CA LYS A 391 6.08 31.91 -21.08
C LYS A 391 7.08 32.08 -22.23
N ALA A 392 8.28 32.60 -21.93
CA ALA A 392 9.32 32.75 -22.93
C ALA A 392 9.98 31.40 -23.28
N LEU A 393 10.03 30.46 -22.33
CA LEU A 393 10.49 29.08 -22.61
C LEU A 393 9.55 28.34 -23.56
N GLU A 394 8.24 28.58 -23.40
CA GLU A 394 7.22 28.00 -24.28
C GLU A 394 7.39 28.48 -25.72
N ALA A 395 7.55 29.80 -25.93
CA ALA A 395 7.79 30.37 -27.25
C ALA A 395 9.13 29.89 -27.87
N ALA A 396 10.19 29.85 -27.06
CA ALA A 396 11.51 29.39 -27.51
C ALA A 396 11.54 27.92 -27.92
N TYR A 397 10.62 27.09 -27.41
CA TYR A 397 10.59 25.67 -27.72
C TYR A 397 10.36 25.40 -29.20
N GLU A 398 9.38 26.08 -29.81
CA GLU A 398 9.07 25.90 -31.24
C GLU A 398 10.26 26.29 -32.13
N GLU A 399 10.92 27.40 -31.81
CA GLU A 399 12.14 27.85 -32.48
C GLU A 399 13.26 26.81 -32.35
N ILE A 400 13.48 26.26 -31.16
CA ILE A 400 14.51 25.22 -30.94
C ILE A 400 14.21 23.94 -31.72
N ILE A 401 12.95 23.51 -31.76
CA ILE A 401 12.57 22.33 -32.55
C ILE A 401 12.82 22.56 -34.04
N HIS A 402 12.40 23.71 -34.57
CA HIS A 402 12.51 24.02 -35.99
C HIS A 402 13.93 24.33 -36.45
N ASP A 403 14.68 25.11 -35.66
CA ASP A 403 15.97 25.68 -36.08
C ASP A 403 17.17 24.84 -35.62
N ILE A 404 17.01 24.01 -34.59
CA ILE A 404 18.10 23.19 -34.03
C ILE A 404 17.81 21.70 -34.22
N ILE A 405 16.69 21.18 -33.70
CA ILE A 405 16.46 19.72 -33.64
C ILE A 405 16.19 19.10 -35.02
N ILE A 406 15.26 19.67 -35.80
CA ILE A 406 14.93 19.14 -37.13
C ILE A 406 16.12 19.19 -38.09
N PRO A 407 16.88 20.31 -38.19
CA PRO A 407 18.08 20.37 -39.02
C PRO A 407 19.15 19.40 -38.54
N ALA A 408 19.38 19.31 -37.22
CA ALA A 408 20.32 18.35 -36.67
C ALA A 408 19.95 16.93 -37.09
N ARG A 409 18.70 16.47 -36.95
CA ARG A 409 18.31 15.10 -37.36
C ARG A 409 18.48 14.83 -38.85
N ARG A 410 18.21 15.81 -39.72
CA ARG A 410 18.30 15.64 -41.18
C ARG A 410 19.74 15.66 -41.72
N ASP A 411 20.70 16.11 -40.92
CA ASP A 411 22.10 16.17 -41.31
C ASP A 411 22.74 14.77 -41.36
N ASN A 412 22.85 14.24 -42.59
CA ASN A 412 23.53 12.99 -42.93
C ASN A 412 24.94 13.22 -43.52
N SER A 413 25.57 14.35 -43.22
CA SER A 413 26.93 14.62 -43.67
C SER A 413 27.93 13.55 -43.18
N PHE A 414 29.03 13.38 -43.90
CA PHE A 414 30.12 12.49 -43.50
C PHE A 414 30.64 12.82 -42.09
N TYR A 415 30.55 14.09 -41.69
CA TYR A 415 30.93 14.58 -40.37
C TYR A 415 29.97 14.11 -39.26
N THR A 416 28.65 14.16 -39.47
CA THR A 416 27.69 13.67 -38.47
C THR A 416 27.71 12.15 -38.35
N TRP A 417 27.95 11.43 -39.44
CA TRP A 417 28.11 9.98 -39.44
C TRP A 417 29.29 9.50 -38.58
N PHE A 418 30.41 10.25 -38.56
CA PHE A 418 31.59 9.90 -37.76
C PHE A 418 31.51 10.35 -36.28
N THR A 419 30.56 11.24 -35.94
CA THR A 419 30.54 11.94 -34.64
C THR A 419 29.30 11.65 -33.79
N ARG A 420 28.18 11.25 -34.39
CA ARG A 420 26.95 10.95 -33.65
C ARG A 420 26.81 9.47 -33.37
N TYR A 421 27.01 9.13 -32.10
CA TYR A 421 26.73 7.79 -31.60
C TYR A 421 25.24 7.52 -31.47
N LYS A 422 24.89 6.24 -31.43
CA LYS A 422 23.51 5.73 -31.35
C LYS A 422 22.65 6.44 -30.28
N PRO A 423 23.15 6.74 -29.06
CA PRO A 423 22.35 7.45 -28.05
C PRO A 423 21.91 8.86 -28.45
N THR A 424 22.78 9.61 -29.15
CA THR A 424 22.47 10.98 -29.61
C THR A 424 21.43 10.97 -30.74
N ILE A 425 21.54 10.01 -31.66
CA ILE A 425 20.56 9.84 -32.75
C ILE A 425 19.19 9.48 -32.18
N GLN A 426 19.16 8.52 -31.25
CA GLN A 426 17.92 8.12 -30.57
C GLN A 426 17.32 9.28 -29.77
N TRP A 427 18.14 10.06 -29.08
CA TRP A 427 17.67 11.24 -28.34
C TRP A 427 17.02 12.28 -29.27
N LEU A 428 17.66 12.62 -30.40
CA LEU A 428 17.10 13.57 -31.38
C LEU A 428 15.75 13.11 -31.94
N GLU A 429 15.62 11.80 -32.22
CA GLU A 429 14.37 11.20 -32.67
C GLU A 429 13.26 11.32 -31.61
N LEU A 430 13.57 11.02 -30.35
CA LEU A 430 12.61 11.09 -29.25
C LEU A 430 12.19 12.52 -28.94
N VAL A 431 13.11 13.50 -29.04
CA VAL A 431 12.77 14.93 -28.90
C VAL A 431 11.81 15.35 -30.00
N GLN A 432 12.11 15.08 -31.26
CA GLN A 432 11.25 15.50 -32.38
C GLN A 432 9.84 14.89 -32.28
N ASN A 433 9.76 13.63 -31.83
CA ASN A 433 8.48 12.93 -31.70
C ASN A 433 7.76 13.23 -30.38
N CYS A 434 8.30 14.10 -29.50
CA CYS A 434 7.78 14.38 -28.16
C CYS A 434 7.66 13.14 -27.25
N LYS A 435 8.57 12.18 -27.41
CA LYS A 435 8.61 10.87 -26.73
C LYS A 435 9.75 10.76 -25.71
N LEU A 436 10.14 11.87 -25.09
CA LEU A 436 11.20 11.90 -24.07
C LEU A 436 10.89 11.06 -22.81
N ASN A 437 9.62 10.72 -22.58
CA ASN A 437 9.22 9.75 -21.56
C ASN A 437 9.79 8.34 -21.80
N GLU A 438 10.12 7.96 -23.05
CA GLU A 438 10.80 6.70 -23.35
C GLU A 438 12.24 6.67 -22.82
N LEU A 439 12.83 7.84 -22.52
CA LEU A 439 14.11 7.97 -21.80
C LEU A 439 13.93 8.07 -20.28
N GLY A 440 12.73 7.84 -19.76
CA GLY A 440 12.42 8.03 -18.34
C GLY A 440 12.36 9.50 -17.90
N VAL A 441 12.30 10.44 -18.85
CA VAL A 441 12.25 11.87 -18.56
C VAL A 441 10.80 12.32 -18.44
N HIS A 442 10.46 12.84 -17.27
CA HIS A 442 9.14 13.35 -16.94
C HIS A 442 9.25 14.76 -16.37
N TRP A 443 8.13 15.48 -16.39
CA TRP A 443 8.03 16.80 -15.77
C TRP A 443 6.81 16.81 -14.85
N PHE A 444 7.06 17.08 -13.57
CA PHE A 444 6.03 17.18 -12.55
C PHE A 444 6.30 18.37 -11.63
N GLU A 445 5.24 18.93 -11.08
CA GLU A 445 5.33 19.92 -10.01
C GLU A 445 5.98 19.28 -8.76
N PRO A 446 6.99 19.90 -8.15
CA PRO A 446 7.71 19.32 -7.01
C PRO A 446 6.83 18.97 -5.81
N GLU A 447 5.79 19.75 -5.54
CA GLU A 447 4.84 19.49 -4.45
C GLU A 447 4.06 18.19 -4.68
N LEU A 448 3.69 17.94 -5.94
CA LEU A 448 3.03 16.70 -6.37
C LEU A 448 3.98 15.50 -6.20
N LEU A 449 5.24 15.64 -6.65
CA LEU A 449 6.27 14.62 -6.47
C LEU A 449 6.48 14.30 -4.99
N PHE A 450 6.62 15.33 -4.16
CA PHE A 450 6.84 15.19 -2.72
C PHE A 450 5.69 14.42 -2.07
N ASN A 451 4.44 14.79 -2.38
CA ASN A 451 3.26 14.11 -1.86
C ASN A 451 3.19 12.64 -2.31
N ALA A 452 3.43 12.35 -3.60
CA ALA A 452 3.40 11.00 -4.13
C ALA A 452 4.50 10.11 -3.52
N LEU A 453 5.71 10.65 -3.34
CA LEU A 453 6.84 9.96 -2.72
C LEU A 453 6.56 9.60 -1.25
N GLN A 454 5.88 10.48 -0.49
CA GLN A 454 5.45 10.19 0.87
C GLN A 454 4.39 9.09 0.95
N LEU A 455 3.49 9.03 -0.04
CA LEU A 455 2.44 8.03 -0.13
C LEU A 455 2.93 6.69 -0.70
N PHE A 456 4.11 6.64 -1.31
CA PHE A 456 4.59 5.45 -2.00
C PHE A 456 4.94 4.33 -1.02
N ASP A 457 4.06 3.33 -0.92
CA ASP A 457 4.27 2.18 -0.04
C ASP A 457 5.25 1.18 -0.66
N THR A 458 6.43 1.04 -0.06
CA THR A 458 7.43 0.05 -0.45
C THR A 458 7.95 -0.72 0.76
N LYS A 459 7.94 -2.05 0.65
CA LYS A 459 8.58 -2.94 1.64
C LYS A 459 10.08 -3.06 1.43
N ASN A 460 10.63 -2.45 0.37
CA ASN A 460 12.05 -2.50 0.07
C ASN A 460 12.80 -1.36 0.80
N PRO A 461 13.66 -1.67 1.79
CA PRO A 461 14.38 -0.65 2.57
C PRO A 461 15.31 0.22 1.73
N SER A 462 15.91 -0.32 0.66
CA SER A 462 16.83 0.46 -0.19
C SER A 462 16.07 1.49 -1.02
N VAL A 463 14.88 1.14 -1.51
CA VAL A 463 13.99 2.08 -2.20
C VAL A 463 13.51 3.16 -1.22
N GLN A 464 13.11 2.77 -0.01
CA GLN A 464 12.68 3.73 1.01
C GLN A 464 13.78 4.73 1.39
N MET A 465 15.03 4.26 1.54
CA MET A 465 16.17 5.13 1.81
C MET A 465 16.39 6.13 0.68
N ARG A 466 16.32 5.69 -0.58
CA ARG A 466 16.45 6.59 -1.74
C ARG A 466 15.31 7.59 -1.84
N ILE A 467 14.09 7.20 -1.47
CA ILE A 467 12.93 8.11 -1.36
C ILE A 467 13.21 9.17 -0.29
N ASN A 468 13.65 8.77 0.90
CA ASN A 468 13.94 9.71 1.98
C ASN A 468 15.03 10.72 1.58
N HIS A 469 16.09 10.27 0.91
CA HIS A 469 17.13 11.16 0.38
C HIS A 469 16.57 12.14 -0.66
N LEU A 470 15.72 11.68 -1.58
CA LEU A 470 15.11 12.58 -2.56
C LEU A 470 14.18 13.61 -1.89
N LEU A 471 13.40 13.20 -0.87
CA LEU A 471 12.57 14.12 -0.09
C LEU A 471 13.43 15.17 0.64
N ASP A 472 14.56 14.76 1.23
CA ASP A 472 15.52 15.69 1.84
C ASP A 472 16.12 16.64 0.80
N ASP A 473 16.47 16.15 -0.39
CA ASP A 473 17.00 16.99 -1.48
C ASP A 473 15.96 18.00 -1.99
N ILE A 474 14.67 17.64 -2.03
CA ILE A 474 13.57 18.56 -2.36
C ILE A 474 13.44 19.64 -1.28
N ILE A 475 13.45 19.26 -0.01
CA ILE A 475 13.41 20.20 1.12
C ILE A 475 14.60 21.15 1.06
N GLN A 476 15.80 20.62 0.87
CA GLN A 476 17.01 21.43 0.75
C GLN A 476 16.90 22.41 -0.43
N THR A 477 16.36 21.98 -1.58
CA THR A 477 16.14 22.84 -2.76
C THR A 477 15.21 24.01 -2.45
N TYR A 478 14.08 23.73 -1.80
CA TYR A 478 13.06 24.74 -1.49
C TYR A 478 13.43 25.64 -0.30
N ALA A 479 14.42 25.24 0.51
CA ALA A 479 15.03 26.08 1.52
C ALA A 479 16.02 27.11 0.96
N GLN A 480 16.37 27.05 -0.33
CA GLN A 480 17.30 28.00 -0.94
C GLN A 480 16.58 29.24 -1.46
N ASN A 481 17.24 30.39 -1.34
CA ASN A 481 16.85 31.62 -2.03
C ASN A 481 17.24 31.57 -3.52
N GLN A 482 16.45 30.82 -4.30
CA GLN A 482 16.52 30.75 -5.77
C GLN A 482 15.14 30.95 -6.37
N ASN A 483 15.08 31.27 -7.67
CA ASN A 483 13.79 31.40 -8.36
C ASN A 483 13.07 30.05 -8.50
N GLU A 484 11.74 30.07 -8.58
CA GLU A 484 10.91 28.86 -8.57
C GLU A 484 11.21 27.92 -9.75
N LEU A 485 11.39 28.46 -10.95
CA LEU A 485 11.69 27.65 -12.14
C LEU A 485 13.02 26.90 -11.99
N MET A 486 14.04 27.53 -11.41
CA MET A 486 15.33 26.90 -11.11
C MET A 486 15.19 25.76 -10.10
N LYS A 487 14.38 25.95 -9.05
CA LYS A 487 14.05 24.90 -8.07
C LYS A 487 13.33 23.72 -8.74
N GLN A 488 12.32 23.99 -9.56
CA GLN A 488 11.58 22.97 -10.29
C GLN A 488 12.47 22.14 -11.22
N PHE A 489 13.38 22.78 -11.97
CA PHE A 489 14.34 22.05 -12.82
C PHE A 489 15.27 21.16 -12.00
N ARG A 490 15.83 21.67 -10.90
CA ARG A 490 16.71 20.87 -10.03
C ARG A 490 16.00 19.64 -9.50
N VAL A 491 14.76 19.79 -9.00
CA VAL A 491 13.96 18.68 -8.49
C VAL A 491 13.65 17.65 -9.58
N ASN A 492 13.26 18.08 -10.78
CA ASN A 492 12.95 17.15 -11.86
C ASN A 492 14.20 16.41 -12.38
N ILE A 493 15.37 17.04 -12.41
CA ILE A 493 16.63 16.36 -12.72
C ILE A 493 16.94 15.28 -11.66
N LEU A 494 16.84 15.62 -10.38
CA LEU A 494 17.04 14.66 -9.28
C LEU A 494 16.02 13.52 -9.32
N PHE A 495 14.77 13.81 -9.67
CA PHE A 495 13.73 12.82 -9.79
C PHE A 495 13.99 11.84 -10.95
N THR A 496 14.44 12.33 -12.12
CA THR A 496 14.84 11.45 -13.22
C THR A 496 16.05 10.58 -12.86
N GLU A 497 17.07 11.13 -12.20
CA GLU A 497 18.20 10.35 -11.67
C GLU A 497 17.72 9.27 -10.67
N PHE A 498 16.75 9.61 -9.82
CA PHE A 498 16.12 8.67 -8.89
C PHE A 498 15.39 7.55 -9.63
N LEU A 499 14.54 7.88 -10.62
CA LEU A 499 13.81 6.90 -11.43
C LEU A 499 14.75 5.94 -12.16
N ASN A 500 15.85 6.43 -12.71
CA ASN A 500 16.84 5.61 -13.44
C ASN A 500 17.50 4.54 -12.56
N GLY A 501 17.57 4.75 -11.25
CA GLY A 501 18.08 3.72 -10.33
C GLY A 501 17.00 2.78 -9.78
N LEU A 502 15.72 2.98 -10.08
CA LEU A 502 14.64 2.08 -9.66
C LEU A 502 14.51 0.91 -10.66
N SER A 503 13.96 -0.21 -10.20
CA SER A 503 13.49 -1.23 -11.14
C SER A 503 12.30 -0.70 -11.95
N GLU A 504 12.13 -1.21 -13.18
CA GLU A 504 11.00 -0.86 -14.05
C GLU A 504 9.66 -0.98 -13.32
N TYR A 505 9.51 -2.05 -12.54
CA TYR A 505 8.34 -2.29 -11.68
C TYR A 505 8.08 -1.13 -10.69
N HIS A 506 9.07 -0.68 -9.92
CA HIS A 506 8.88 0.40 -8.95
C HIS A 506 8.65 1.75 -9.65
N SER A 507 9.34 1.99 -10.76
CA SER A 507 9.21 3.20 -11.57
C SER A 507 7.78 3.35 -12.12
N LYS A 508 7.27 2.30 -12.79
CA LYS A 508 5.91 2.30 -13.34
C LYS A 508 4.86 2.56 -12.25
N ARG A 509 4.99 1.91 -11.09
CA ARG A 509 4.07 2.07 -9.96
C ARG A 509 4.07 3.49 -9.41
N LEU A 510 5.25 4.09 -9.26
CA LEU A 510 5.38 5.47 -8.75
C LEU A 510 4.80 6.47 -9.75
N LEU A 511 5.05 6.29 -11.05
CA LEU A 511 4.50 7.15 -12.09
C LEU A 511 2.96 7.12 -12.12
N ILE A 512 2.35 5.93 -11.95
CA ILE A 512 0.89 5.81 -11.80
C ILE A 512 0.44 6.59 -10.55
N LEU A 513 1.08 6.38 -9.40
CA LEU A 513 0.71 7.06 -8.16
C LEU A 513 0.78 8.59 -8.27
N ILE A 514 1.81 9.13 -8.93
CA ILE A 514 1.95 10.58 -9.16
C ILE A 514 0.74 11.13 -9.92
N ARG A 515 0.26 10.41 -10.94
CA ARG A 515 -0.90 10.83 -11.74
C ARG A 515 -2.23 10.75 -10.99
N LEU A 516 -2.31 9.92 -9.94
CA LEU A 516 -3.47 9.83 -9.07
C LEU A 516 -3.51 10.94 -8.00
N CYS A 517 -2.39 11.61 -7.74
CA CYS A 517 -2.33 12.65 -6.74
C CYS A 517 -3.00 13.94 -7.23
N ASP A 518 -3.71 14.61 -6.32
CA ASP A 518 -4.31 15.92 -6.58
C ASP A 518 -3.29 17.05 -6.39
N LEU A 519 -3.10 17.88 -7.41
CA LEU A 519 -2.09 18.93 -7.41
C LEU A 519 -2.41 20.07 -6.43
N GLU A 520 -3.65 20.51 -6.35
CA GLU A 520 -4.06 21.63 -5.50
C GLU A 520 -3.94 21.27 -4.01
N ARG A 521 -4.33 20.03 -3.68
CA ARG A 521 -4.10 19.45 -2.36
C ARG A 521 -2.62 19.30 -2.06
N ALA A 522 -1.81 18.83 -3.01
CA ALA A 522 -0.37 18.69 -2.80
C ALA A 522 0.30 20.05 -2.53
N LYS A 523 -0.06 21.10 -3.28
CA LYS A 523 0.44 22.47 -3.07
C LYS A 523 0.03 23.03 -1.71
N SER A 524 -1.25 22.92 -1.35
CA SER A 524 -1.75 23.43 -0.06
C SER A 524 -1.16 22.68 1.14
N GLN A 525 -0.78 21.41 0.98
CA GLN A 525 -0.20 20.58 2.05
C GLN A 525 1.33 20.54 2.06
N PHE A 526 2.01 21.18 1.10
CA PHE A 526 3.45 21.03 0.90
C PHE A 526 4.28 21.31 2.15
N LEU A 527 4.11 22.47 2.80
CA LEU A 527 4.84 22.83 4.01
C LEU A 527 4.55 21.88 5.19
N SER A 528 3.29 21.45 5.33
CA SER A 528 2.89 20.45 6.33
C SER A 528 3.57 19.12 6.08
N ASN A 529 3.65 18.71 4.81
CA ASN A 529 4.30 17.48 4.39
C ASN A 529 5.82 17.52 4.61
N CYS A 530 6.49 18.65 4.33
CA CYS A 530 7.90 18.86 4.68
C CYS A 530 8.14 18.70 6.19
N THR A 531 7.31 19.37 7.00
CA THR A 531 7.37 19.30 8.48
C THR A 531 7.22 17.87 8.98
N LYS A 532 6.23 17.13 8.47
CA LYS A 532 6.02 15.71 8.81
C LYS A 532 7.22 14.83 8.44
N HIS A 533 7.85 15.09 7.29
CA HIS A 533 9.04 14.35 6.86
C HIS A 533 10.23 14.62 7.77
N ILE A 534 10.52 15.90 8.06
CA ILE A 534 11.60 16.31 8.96
C ILE A 534 11.41 15.69 10.35
N ASN A 535 10.20 15.77 10.91
CA ASN A 535 9.87 15.12 12.20
C ASN A 535 10.10 13.61 12.17
N ALA A 536 9.74 12.94 11.07
CA ALA A 536 9.94 11.50 10.92
C ALA A 536 11.43 11.13 10.88
N GLN A 537 12.26 11.91 10.20
CA GLN A 537 13.72 11.70 10.17
C GLN A 537 14.35 11.95 11.55
N ILE A 538 13.96 13.03 12.23
CA ILE A 538 14.41 13.34 13.60
C ILE A 538 14.05 12.20 14.56
N ALA A 539 12.82 11.69 14.49
CA ALA A 539 12.39 10.57 15.33
C ALA A 539 13.21 9.30 15.07
N GLN A 540 13.63 9.04 13.82
CA GLN A 540 14.50 7.92 13.48
C GLN A 540 15.92 8.09 14.05
N LEU A 541 16.48 9.30 13.99
CA LEU A 541 17.80 9.61 14.55
C LEU A 541 17.83 9.40 16.08
N CYS A 542 16.74 9.74 16.77
CA CYS A 542 16.60 9.51 18.21
C CYS A 542 16.47 8.02 18.59
N GLN A 543 16.05 7.16 17.65
CA GLN A 543 15.90 5.71 17.90
C GLN A 543 17.22 4.95 17.68
N SER A 544 18.12 5.45 16.83
CA SER A 544 19.38 4.77 16.49
C SER A 544 20.43 4.73 17.60
N THR A 545 20.25 5.51 18.67
CA THR A 545 21.18 5.64 19.81
C THR A 545 20.87 4.70 20.98
N GLU A 546 19.70 4.03 21.01
CA GLU A 546 19.41 2.98 21.99
C GLU A 546 20.01 1.63 21.56
N SER A 547 21.33 1.56 21.37
CA SER A 547 22.05 0.28 21.31
C SER A 547 22.51 -0.13 22.72
N SER A 548 21.54 -0.52 23.56
CA SER A 548 21.80 -1.28 24.79
C SER A 548 21.36 -2.75 24.61
N PRO A 549 22.04 -3.71 25.25
CA PRO A 549 22.00 -5.11 24.85
C PRO A 549 20.66 -5.77 25.19
N LEU A 550 20.13 -6.54 24.23
CA LEU A 550 19.22 -7.69 24.42
C LEU A 550 18.25 -7.59 25.61
N CYS A 551 17.33 -6.63 25.58
CA CYS A 551 16.08 -6.77 26.34
C CYS A 551 15.15 -7.71 25.55
N PHE A 552 14.89 -8.89 26.11
CA PHE A 552 14.06 -9.99 25.58
C PHE A 552 12.59 -9.64 25.25
N PHE A 553 12.20 -8.38 25.41
CA PHE A 553 10.88 -7.83 25.07
C PHE A 553 11.01 -6.54 24.25
N SER A 554 11.62 -6.60 23.08
CA SER A 554 11.48 -5.53 22.08
C SER A 554 10.05 -5.56 21.54
N ARG A 555 9.20 -4.66 22.05
CA ARG A 555 7.89 -4.36 21.45
C ARG A 555 8.12 -3.94 19.99
N PRO A 556 7.47 -4.57 18.99
CA PRO A 556 7.35 -3.95 17.69
C PRO A 556 6.45 -2.72 17.87
N ARG A 557 7.05 -1.54 17.91
CA ARG A 557 6.28 -0.29 18.03
C ARG A 557 5.76 0.10 16.65
N ASN A 558 4.44 0.10 16.52
CA ASN A 558 3.71 0.52 15.32
C ASN A 558 4.07 1.96 14.90
N LYS A 559 3.90 2.28 13.61
CA LYS A 559 3.98 3.62 12.99
C LYS A 559 3.16 4.73 13.69
N ALA A 560 2.36 4.42 14.72
CA ALA A 560 1.42 5.31 15.40
C ALA A 560 2.00 6.08 16.61
N ASP A 561 3.14 5.67 17.19
CA ASP A 561 3.79 6.40 18.29
C ASP A 561 4.89 7.35 17.74
N ARG A 562 4.56 8.21 16.77
CA ARG A 562 5.46 9.30 16.38
C ARG A 562 5.25 10.45 17.35
N VAL A 563 6.19 10.66 18.27
CA VAL A 563 6.24 11.88 19.06
C VAL A 563 6.56 13.02 18.09
N ASP A 564 5.60 13.91 17.86
CA ASP A 564 5.84 15.15 17.12
C ASP A 564 6.68 16.08 18.01
N PHE A 565 8.01 15.95 17.91
CA PHE A 565 8.96 16.80 18.64
C PHE A 565 8.75 18.28 18.32
N PHE A 566 8.31 18.58 17.09
CA PHE A 566 8.10 19.93 16.61
C PHE A 566 6.73 20.03 15.92
N LYS A 567 5.99 21.10 16.20
CA LYS A 567 4.77 21.46 15.46
C LYS A 567 5.14 22.38 14.30
N LEU A 568 4.38 22.31 13.21
CA LEU A 568 4.48 23.27 12.11
C LEU A 568 4.40 24.69 12.71
N PRO A 569 5.36 25.57 12.39
CA PRO A 569 5.29 26.94 12.83
C PRO A 569 4.03 27.66 12.34
N GLU A 570 3.27 28.30 13.22
CA GLU A 570 2.09 29.09 12.84
C GLU A 570 2.42 30.25 11.89
N LYS A 571 3.70 30.66 11.83
CA LYS A 571 4.21 31.77 11.01
C LYS A 571 5.10 31.34 9.84
N ALA A 572 5.30 30.03 9.60
CA ALA A 572 6.15 29.57 8.50
C ALA A 572 5.52 29.96 7.16
N LYS A 573 6.28 30.72 6.36
CA LYS A 573 5.87 31.15 5.02
C LYS A 573 6.47 30.26 3.92
N ASP A 574 7.57 29.59 4.22
CA ASP A 574 8.38 28.82 3.29
C ASP A 574 9.17 27.73 4.05
N VAL A 575 9.91 26.90 3.30
CA VAL A 575 10.70 25.80 3.88
C VAL A 575 11.93 26.31 4.66
N GLU A 576 12.51 27.44 4.25
CA GLU A 576 13.65 28.06 4.93
C GLU A 576 13.29 28.47 6.37
N SER A 577 12.16 29.17 6.54
CA SER A 577 11.64 29.58 7.85
C SER A 577 11.33 28.38 8.75
N ILE A 578 10.86 27.26 8.20
CA ILE A 578 10.69 26.00 8.95
C ILE A 578 12.04 25.53 9.50
N ILE A 579 13.08 25.43 8.66
CA ILE A 579 14.39 24.92 9.10
C ILE A 579 15.02 25.83 10.16
N VAL A 580 14.92 27.16 9.99
CA VAL A 580 15.43 28.13 10.97
C VAL A 580 14.72 27.99 12.32
N GLU A 581 13.39 27.83 12.31
CA GLU A 581 12.63 27.66 13.55
C GLU A 581 12.95 26.34 14.24
N TYR A 582 13.12 25.25 13.48
CA TYR A 582 13.54 23.96 14.03
C TYR A 582 14.91 24.05 14.72
N LYS A 583 15.88 24.74 14.10
CA LYS A 583 17.20 25.00 14.71
C LYS A 583 17.09 25.82 15.99
N THR A 584 16.19 26.80 16.02
CA THR A 584 15.96 27.65 17.20
C THR A 584 15.28 26.88 18.33
N LYS A 585 14.25 26.08 18.02
CA LYS A 585 13.56 25.24 19.02
C LYS A 585 14.45 24.11 19.54
N LEU A 586 15.39 23.62 18.75
CA LEU A 586 16.30 22.55 19.18
C LEU A 586 17.11 22.93 20.42
N SER A 587 17.54 24.20 20.54
CA SER A 587 18.27 24.68 21.72
C SER A 587 17.37 24.84 22.97
N GLU A 588 16.05 24.87 22.79
CA GLU A 588 15.07 24.98 23.87
C GLU A 588 14.60 23.61 24.39
N LEU A 589 14.81 22.53 23.62
CA LEU A 589 14.35 21.19 23.96
C LEU A 589 15.36 20.45 24.86
N SER A 590 14.85 19.79 25.91
CA SER A 590 15.63 18.91 26.78
C SER A 590 15.85 17.55 26.13
N ILE A 591 16.80 17.46 25.17
CA ILE A 591 17.17 16.24 24.45
C ILE A 591 18.58 15.81 24.90
N GLU A 592 18.85 14.49 24.94
CA GLU A 592 20.19 13.97 25.21
C GLU A 592 21.24 14.58 24.27
N PRO A 593 22.45 14.92 24.76
CA PRO A 593 23.46 15.64 23.97
C PRO A 593 23.80 14.99 22.62
N GLY A 594 23.99 13.67 22.58
CA GLY A 594 24.31 12.94 21.34
C GLY A 594 23.17 12.93 20.32
N ASN A 595 21.92 12.90 20.78
CA ASN A 595 20.75 13.02 19.91
C ASN A 595 20.60 14.47 19.40
N SER A 596 20.85 15.45 20.24
CA SER A 596 20.85 16.87 19.86
C SER A 596 21.89 17.17 18.76
N GLU A 597 23.09 16.62 18.87
CA GLU A 597 24.15 16.77 17.84
C GLU A 597 23.76 16.13 16.50
N ASN A 598 23.20 14.91 16.52
CA ASN A 598 22.71 14.24 15.31
C ASN A 598 21.58 15.03 14.62
N ILE A 599 20.62 15.54 15.40
CA ILE A 599 19.53 16.37 14.89
C ILE A 599 20.07 17.69 14.32
N SER A 600 20.98 18.33 15.03
CA SER A 600 21.63 19.57 14.60
C SER A 600 22.36 19.37 13.27
N THR A 601 23.14 18.29 13.14
CA THR A 601 23.84 17.93 11.90
C THR A 601 22.88 17.72 10.74
N TYR A 602 21.77 17.01 10.97
CA TYR A 602 20.73 16.80 9.96
C TYR A 602 20.07 18.12 9.52
N LEU A 603 19.62 18.96 10.45
CA LEU A 603 19.02 20.26 10.16
C LEU A 603 20.02 21.22 9.50
N PHE A 604 21.30 21.13 9.86
CA PHE A 604 22.37 21.88 9.22
C PHE A 604 22.50 21.49 7.75
N LYS A 605 22.54 20.19 7.44
CA LYS A 605 22.58 19.66 6.07
C LYS A 605 21.39 20.15 5.23
N LEU A 606 20.17 20.11 5.77
CA LEU A 606 18.97 20.59 5.07
C LEU A 606 19.02 22.10 4.75
N GLY A 607 19.60 22.90 5.64
CA GLY A 607 19.74 24.35 5.43
C GLY A 607 21.04 24.77 4.72
N GLN A 608 21.92 23.83 4.36
CA GLN A 608 23.23 24.17 3.79
C GLN A 608 23.06 24.75 2.37
N PRO A 609 23.76 25.85 2.03
CA PRO A 609 23.70 26.44 0.70
C PRO A 609 24.11 25.46 -0.40
N ILE A 610 23.27 25.34 -1.44
CA ILE A 610 23.60 24.53 -2.63
C ILE A 610 24.53 25.34 -3.54
N LEU A 611 25.81 24.95 -3.55
CA LEU A 611 26.85 25.59 -4.36
C LEU A 611 26.69 25.28 -5.84
N THR A 612 26.87 26.30 -6.69
CA THR A 612 26.94 26.10 -8.15
C THR A 612 28.15 25.26 -8.54
N VAL A 613 28.14 24.67 -9.73
CA VAL A 613 29.28 23.90 -10.27
C VAL A 613 30.59 24.70 -10.21
N THR A 614 30.56 25.97 -10.62
CA THR A 614 31.74 26.84 -10.60
C THR A 614 32.21 27.16 -9.18
N GLN A 615 31.29 27.31 -8.23
CA GLN A 615 31.62 27.48 -6.81
C GLN A 615 32.23 26.20 -6.22
N LYS A 616 31.69 25.02 -6.55
CA LYS A 616 32.26 23.72 -6.14
C LYS A 616 33.67 23.51 -6.68
N GLU A 617 33.91 23.87 -7.94
CA GLU A 617 35.24 23.76 -8.57
C GLU A 617 36.23 24.75 -7.95
N LYS A 618 35.80 25.99 -7.68
CA LYS A 618 36.63 26.96 -6.94
C LYS A 618 36.96 26.45 -5.54
N ALA A 619 36.00 25.89 -4.81
CA ALA A 619 36.19 25.33 -3.48
C ALA A 619 37.15 24.13 -3.47
N LYS A 620 37.09 23.26 -4.49
CA LYS A 620 38.04 22.13 -4.66
C LYS A 620 39.45 22.58 -5.02
N ASN A 621 39.57 23.61 -5.86
CA ASN A 621 40.85 24.12 -6.33
C ASN A 621 41.52 25.08 -5.33
N SER A 622 40.76 25.67 -4.42
CA SER A 622 41.28 26.34 -3.24
C SER A 622 41.71 25.28 -2.22
N GLY A 623 42.94 24.77 -2.32
CA GLY A 623 43.55 23.87 -1.34
C GLY A 623 43.83 24.52 0.03
N ARG A 624 42.89 25.30 0.56
CA ARG A 624 42.92 25.82 1.93
C ARG A 624 42.00 24.98 2.80
N PRO A 625 42.38 24.67 4.05
CA PRO A 625 41.46 24.07 5.02
C PRO A 625 40.22 24.96 5.10
N VAL A 626 39.04 24.35 5.04
CA VAL A 626 37.78 25.07 5.22
C VAL A 626 37.77 25.54 6.68
N LEU A 627 38.04 26.83 6.89
CA LEU A 627 37.73 27.48 8.15
C LEU A 627 36.22 27.38 8.34
N ASP A 628 35.79 26.62 9.34
CA ASP A 628 34.45 26.77 9.89
C ASP A 628 34.28 28.22 10.38
N TYR A 629 33.05 28.72 10.43
CA TYR A 629 32.74 30.11 10.84
C TYR A 629 33.23 30.46 12.27
N ILE A 630 33.74 29.47 13.02
CA ILE A 630 34.28 29.56 14.39
C ILE A 630 35.81 29.37 14.43
N GLY A 631 36.49 29.16 13.29
CA GLY A 631 37.95 29.23 13.22
C GLY A 631 38.73 28.03 13.75
N GLN A 632 38.16 26.81 13.74
CA GLN A 632 38.91 25.58 14.03
C GLN A 632 39.32 24.85 12.75
N TYR A 633 40.55 24.31 12.75
CA TYR A 633 41.10 23.49 11.67
C TYR A 633 40.45 22.10 11.67
N THR A 634 40.04 21.64 10.50
CA THR A 634 39.99 20.20 10.16
C THR A 634 41.11 19.88 9.19
#